data_AF-K2C687-F1
#
_entry.id   AF-K2C687-F1
#
_cell.length_a   1.000
_cell.length_b   1.000
_cell.length_c   1.000
_cell.angle_alpha   90.00
_cell.angle_beta   90.00
_cell.angle_gamma   90.00
#
_symmetry.space_group_name_H-M   'P 1'
#
loop_
_entity.id
_entity.type
_entity.pdbx_description
1 polymer ?
#
loop_
_entity_poly.entity_id
_entity_poly.type
_entity_poly.pdbx_seq_one_letter_code
_entity_poly.pdbx_strand_id
1 'polypeptide(L)'
;NAAQITDRLQDLADRGADLMEQEVLVDSRYLVRVRDDRGKIPSPWGDGLFEKGDVDLVDQKTGKTLKWNRLTLRLILKHSFFGGYGSEYRIDPDVACEILDLKPVVDLSPESI
;
A
#
# COMPACT_ATOMS: atom_id res chain seq x y z
N ASN A 1 -2.38 -11.26 6.75
CA ASN A 1 -1.46 -10.42 5.95
C ASN A 1 -2.09 -9.15 5.43
N ALA A 2 -3.31 -9.14 4.85
CA ALA A 2 -3.93 -7.90 4.36
C ALA A 2 -3.91 -6.76 5.40
N ALA A 3 -4.36 -7.02 6.64
CA ALA A 3 -4.30 -6.04 7.73
C ALA A 3 -2.87 -5.57 8.03
N GLN A 4 -1.90 -6.48 8.13
CA GLN A 4 -0.50 -6.12 8.40
C GLN A 4 0.13 -5.30 7.28
N ILE A 5 -0.18 -5.63 6.02
CA ILE A 5 0.24 -4.85 4.85
C ILE A 5 -0.38 -3.45 4.94
N THR A 6 -1.69 -3.34 5.16
CA THR A 6 -2.35 -2.04 5.21
C THR A 6 -1.90 -1.18 6.37
N ASP A 7 -1.71 -1.76 7.56
CA ASP A 7 -1.22 -1.05 8.74
C ASP A 7 0.18 -0.50 8.49
N ARG A 8 1.05 -1.31 7.89
CA ARG A 8 2.42 -0.89 7.60
C ARG A 8 2.50 0.15 6.50
N LEU A 9 1.69 0.01 5.45
CA LEU A 9 1.60 1.03 4.39
C LEU A 9 1.00 2.34 4.91
N GLN A 10 0.04 2.28 5.84
CA GLN A 10 -0.51 3.47 6.49
C GLN A 10 0.54 4.16 7.36
N ASP A 11 1.29 3.42 8.20
CA ASP A 11 2.38 3.96 9.02
C ASP A 11 3.45 4.67 8.15
N LEU A 12 3.85 4.06 7.03
CA LEU A 12 4.80 4.66 6.10
C LEU A 12 4.26 5.94 5.46
N ALA A 13 2.97 5.96 5.09
CA ALA A 13 2.31 7.15 4.57
C ALA A 13 2.25 8.27 5.60
N ASP A 14 1.85 7.96 6.84
CA ASP A 14 1.73 8.95 7.92
C ASP A 14 3.10 9.60 8.24
N ARG A 15 4.17 8.80 8.25
CA ARG A 15 5.55 9.28 8.46
C ARG A 15 6.11 10.09 7.28
N GLY A 16 5.52 9.96 6.09
CA GLY A 16 5.90 10.73 4.90
C GLY A 16 5.07 12.01 4.69
N ALA A 17 3.94 12.17 5.41
CA ALA A 17 2.97 13.24 5.14
C ALA A 17 3.43 14.65 5.56
N ASP A 18 4.41 14.77 6.45
CA ASP A 18 4.82 16.04 7.04
C ASP A 18 5.61 16.98 6.09
N LEU A 19 5.99 16.52 4.89
CA LEU A 19 7.02 17.20 4.08
C LEU A 19 6.56 17.75 2.71
N MET A 20 5.30 18.15 2.53
CA MET A 20 4.81 18.90 1.33
C MET A 20 5.31 18.32 -0.02
N GLU A 21 5.03 17.05 -0.30
CA GLU A 21 5.46 16.33 -1.52
C GLU A 21 6.96 16.08 -1.68
N GLN A 22 7.79 16.33 -0.67
CA GLN A 22 9.20 15.93 -0.70
C GLN A 22 9.36 14.43 -0.43
N GLU A 23 10.46 13.88 -0.96
CA GLU A 23 10.86 12.51 -0.65
C GLU A 23 11.48 12.45 0.74
N VAL A 24 11.01 11.48 1.53
CA VAL A 24 11.41 11.25 2.92
C VAL A 24 12.03 9.87 3.01
N LEU A 25 13.25 9.78 3.56
CA LEU A 25 13.86 8.49 3.86
C LEU A 25 13.35 7.99 5.22
N VAL A 26 12.53 6.96 5.20
CA VAL A 26 11.92 6.31 6.35
C VAL A 26 12.66 5.00 6.66
N ASP A 27 12.97 4.76 7.93
CA ASP A 27 13.69 3.57 8.41
C ASP A 27 15.04 3.29 7.71
N SER A 28 15.68 4.34 7.19
CA SER A 28 16.92 4.26 6.41
C SER A 28 16.81 3.32 5.19
N ARG A 29 15.59 3.09 4.69
CA ARG A 29 15.30 2.11 3.63
C ARG A 29 14.25 2.58 2.64
N TYR A 30 13.15 3.16 3.11
CA TYR A 30 12.02 3.48 2.25
C TYR A 30 12.08 4.94 1.86
N LEU A 31 12.25 5.22 0.57
CA LEU A 31 12.08 6.56 0.05
C LEU A 31 10.59 6.77 -0.24
N VAL A 32 9.92 7.55 0.60
CA VAL A 32 8.46 7.75 0.56
C VAL A 32 8.16 9.17 0.12
N ARG A 33 7.21 9.33 -0.81
CA ARG A 33 6.68 10.63 -1.21
C ARG A 33 5.17 10.62 -1.09
N VAL A 34 4.62 11.56 -0.31
CA VAL A 34 3.18 11.70 -0.11
C VAL A 34 2.70 12.94 -0.85
N ARG A 35 1.69 12.77 -1.69
CA ARG A 35 0.98 13.83 -2.41
C ARG A 35 -0.45 13.91 -1.90
N ASP A 36 -0.82 15.06 -1.38
CA ASP A 36 -2.21 15.36 -1.01
C ASP A 36 -2.83 16.22 -2.12
N ASP A 37 -3.82 15.68 -2.81
CA ASP A 37 -4.58 16.41 -3.79
C ASP A 37 -6.03 16.61 -3.34
N ARG A 38 -6.59 17.77 -3.73
CA ARG A 38 -7.94 18.12 -3.31
C ARG A 38 -8.95 17.17 -3.96
N GLY A 39 -9.82 16.58 -3.15
CA GLY A 39 -10.99 15.84 -3.61
C GLY A 39 -11.14 14.49 -2.94
N LYS A 40 -12.14 13.73 -3.37
CA LYS A 40 -12.44 12.40 -2.83
C LYS A 40 -12.68 11.40 -3.95
N ILE A 41 -12.29 10.16 -3.70
CA ILE A 41 -12.48 9.01 -4.57
C ILE A 41 -13.58 8.12 -3.97
N PRO A 42 -14.68 7.83 -4.69
CA PRO A 42 -15.66 6.88 -4.22
C PRO A 42 -15.15 5.44 -4.34
N SER A 43 -15.47 4.62 -3.34
CA SER A 43 -15.23 3.18 -3.45
C SER A 43 -16.18 2.54 -4.47
N PRO A 44 -15.69 1.65 -5.36
CA PRO A 44 -16.54 0.92 -6.29
C PRO A 44 -17.50 -0.06 -5.60
N TRP A 45 -17.28 -0.39 -4.32
CA TRP A 45 -18.21 -1.16 -3.49
C TRP A 45 -19.24 -0.31 -2.74
N GLY A 46 -19.28 1.01 -2.97
CA GLY A 46 -20.26 1.92 -2.37
C GLY A 46 -20.08 2.13 -0.86
N ASP A 47 -18.91 1.80 -0.31
CA ASP A 47 -18.69 1.73 1.14
C ASP A 47 -17.88 2.91 1.72
N GLY A 48 -17.77 4.00 0.95
CA GLY A 48 -17.20 5.26 1.43
C GLY A 48 -16.65 6.16 0.32
N LEU A 49 -16.28 7.37 0.76
CA LEU A 49 -15.48 8.34 0.02
C LEU A 49 -14.13 8.48 0.72
N PHE A 50 -13.03 8.43 -0.03
CA PHE A 50 -11.67 8.47 0.50
C PHE A 50 -10.95 9.69 -0.05
N GLU A 51 -10.16 10.38 0.78
CA GLU A 51 -9.37 11.52 0.29
C GLU A 51 -8.49 11.07 -0.88
N LYS A 52 -8.49 11.90 -1.91
CA LYS A 52 -7.59 11.74 -3.04
C LYS A 52 -6.16 12.05 -2.52
N GLY A 53 -5.19 11.37 -3.10
CA GLY A 53 -3.77 11.57 -2.79
C GLY A 53 -3.01 10.32 -3.19
N ASP A 54 -1.70 10.46 -3.41
CA ASP A 54 -0.85 9.33 -3.79
C ASP A 54 0.30 9.20 -2.80
N VAL A 55 0.67 7.97 -2.50
CA VAL A 55 1.90 7.64 -1.80
C VAL A 55 2.75 6.80 -2.74
N ASP A 56 3.92 7.31 -3.09
CA ASP A 56 4.95 6.58 -3.81
C ASP A 56 6.00 6.09 -2.81
N LEU A 57 6.40 4.83 -2.92
CA LEU A 57 7.49 4.25 -2.14
C LEU A 57 8.49 3.57 -3.07
N VAL A 58 9.77 3.83 -2.82
CA VAL A 58 10.89 3.06 -3.38
C VAL A 58 11.61 2.36 -2.24
N ASP A 59 11.67 1.03 -2.28
CA ASP A 59 12.49 0.24 -1.37
C ASP A 59 13.95 0.26 -1.82
N GLN A 60 14.82 0.95 -1.08
CA GLN A 60 16.24 1.05 -1.40
C GLN A 60 16.97 -0.30 -1.31
N LYS A 61 16.42 -1.29 -0.59
CA LYS A 61 17.03 -2.63 -0.46
C LYS A 61 16.81 -3.49 -1.71
N THR A 62 15.58 -3.50 -2.23
CA THR A 62 15.19 -4.37 -3.36
C THR A 62 15.09 -3.64 -4.70
N GLY A 63 15.06 -2.31 -4.68
CA GLY A 63 14.80 -1.46 -5.85
C GLY A 63 13.34 -1.48 -6.31
N LYS A 64 12.46 -2.20 -5.62
CA LYS A 64 11.04 -2.31 -5.98
C LYS A 64 10.25 -1.10 -5.51
N THR A 65 9.13 -0.85 -6.18
CA THR A 65 8.27 0.30 -5.91
C THR A 65 6.85 -0.12 -5.58
N LEU A 66 6.19 0.64 -4.71
CA LEU A 66 4.76 0.53 -4.45
C LEU A 66 4.12 1.91 -4.60
N LYS A 67 2.89 1.93 -5.11
CA LYS A 67 2.08 3.14 -5.16
C LYS A 67 0.68 2.84 -4.64
N TRP A 68 0.22 3.64 -3.70
CA TRP A 68 -1.12 3.47 -3.12
C TRP A 68 -1.76 4.79 -2.76
N ASN A 69 -3.06 4.74 -2.52
CA ASN A 69 -3.83 5.82 -1.91
C ASN A 69 -4.74 5.26 -0.81
N ARG A 70 -5.50 6.14 -0.15
CA ARG A 70 -6.42 5.75 0.93
C ARG A 70 -7.47 4.74 0.45
N LEU A 71 -7.93 4.86 -0.80
CA LEU A 71 -8.85 3.88 -1.38
C LEU A 71 -8.16 2.52 -1.56
N THR A 72 -6.94 2.46 -2.09
CA THR A 72 -6.17 1.21 -2.22
C THR A 72 -6.08 0.47 -0.88
N LEU A 73 -5.74 1.17 0.21
CA LEU A 73 -5.67 0.56 1.55
C LEU A 73 -7.04 0.04 2.01
N ARG A 74 -8.11 0.79 1.76
CA ARG A 74 -9.48 0.33 2.06
C ARG A 74 -9.83 -0.94 1.31
N LEU A 75 -9.52 -0.98 0.01
CA LEU A 75 -9.85 -2.12 -0.85
C LEU A 75 -9.11 -3.38 -0.42
N ILE A 76 -7.84 -3.26 -0.04
CA ILE A 76 -7.07 -4.38 0.52
C ILE A 76 -7.66 -4.82 1.85
N LEU A 77 -7.86 -3.89 2.79
CA LEU A 77 -8.26 -4.23 4.16
C LEU A 77 -9.65 -4.89 4.20
N LYS A 78 -10.62 -4.34 3.46
CA LYS A 78 -12.02 -4.77 3.58
C LYS A 78 -12.44 -5.81 2.55
N HIS A 79 -11.88 -5.74 1.35
CA HIS A 79 -12.31 -6.58 0.23
C HIS A 79 -11.23 -7.56 -0.24
N SER A 80 -10.06 -7.58 0.42
CA SER A 80 -8.88 -8.34 -0.02
C SER A 80 -8.55 -8.10 -1.49
N PHE A 81 -8.87 -6.89 -1.99
CA PHE A 81 -8.67 -6.52 -3.38
C PHE A 81 -7.36 -5.74 -3.52
N PHE A 82 -6.36 -6.39 -4.10
CA PHE A 82 -4.99 -5.88 -4.25
C PHE A 82 -4.76 -5.11 -5.57
N GLY A 83 -5.84 -4.78 -6.29
CA GLY A 83 -5.77 -4.09 -7.57
C GLY A 83 -5.76 -5.03 -8.78
N GLY A 84 -6.27 -4.53 -9.91
CA GLY A 84 -6.26 -5.25 -11.17
C GLY A 84 -4.88 -5.28 -11.82
N TYR A 85 -4.60 -6.31 -12.62
CA TYR A 85 -3.38 -6.37 -13.43
C TYR A 85 -3.26 -5.16 -14.36
N GLY A 86 -2.05 -4.57 -14.42
CA GLY A 86 -1.76 -3.38 -15.21
C GLY A 86 -2.09 -2.05 -14.52
N SER A 87 -2.72 -2.05 -13.35
CA SER A 87 -2.91 -0.83 -12.54
C SER A 87 -1.61 -0.42 -11.86
N GLU A 88 -1.29 0.88 -11.86
CA GLU A 88 -0.19 1.44 -11.08
C GLU A 88 -0.41 1.31 -9.56
N TYR A 89 -1.67 1.18 -9.14
CA TYR A 89 -2.08 1.01 -7.74
C TYR A 89 -2.18 -0.46 -7.31
N ARG A 90 -1.73 -1.40 -8.15
CA ARG A 90 -1.71 -2.82 -7.79
C ARG A 90 -0.62 -3.07 -6.75
N ILE A 91 -1.00 -3.65 -5.62
CA ILE A 91 -0.11 -4.06 -4.54
C ILE A 91 -0.04 -5.58 -4.54
N ASP A 92 0.88 -6.16 -5.30
CA ASP A 92 1.06 -7.61 -5.30
C ASP A 92 1.42 -8.10 -3.87
N PRO A 93 0.64 -9.02 -3.25
CA PRO A 93 0.83 -9.40 -1.85
C PRO A 93 2.22 -9.95 -1.54
N ASP A 94 2.81 -10.72 -2.45
CA ASP A 94 4.12 -11.35 -2.24
C ASP A 94 5.22 -10.28 -2.32
N VAL A 95 5.10 -9.35 -3.27
CA VAL A 95 6.00 -8.20 -3.38
C VAL A 95 5.88 -7.30 -2.15
N ALA A 96 4.65 -7.04 -1.68
CA ALA A 96 4.43 -6.25 -0.47
C ALA A 96 5.03 -6.94 0.76
N CYS A 97 4.86 -8.26 0.91
CA CYS A 97 5.49 -9.00 2.00
C CYS A 97 7.02 -8.94 1.95
N GLU A 98 7.62 -9.06 0.77
CA GLU A 98 9.07 -8.94 0.60
C GLU A 98 9.59 -7.53 0.92
N ILE A 99 8.93 -6.48 0.41
CA ILE A 99 9.31 -5.09 0.67
C ILE A 99 9.16 -4.77 2.16
N LEU A 100 8.08 -5.23 2.81
CA LEU A 100 7.76 -4.88 4.19
C LEU A 100 8.37 -5.85 5.22
N ASP A 101 9.20 -6.80 4.79
CA ASP A 101 9.72 -7.92 5.60
C ASP A 101 8.63 -8.65 6.41
N LEU A 102 7.44 -8.81 5.83
CA LEU A 102 6.32 -9.55 6.43
C LEU A 102 6.38 -11.01 5.98
N LYS A 103 5.92 -11.94 6.84
CA LYS A 103 5.81 -13.36 6.45
C LYS A 103 4.82 -13.48 5.27
N PRO A 104 5.17 -14.19 4.18
CA PRO A 104 4.28 -14.37 3.04
C PRO A 104 3.00 -15.11 3.45
N VAL A 105 1.92 -14.92 2.69
CA VAL A 105 0.70 -15.73 2.89
C VAL A 105 1.03 -17.12 2.39
N VAL A 106 1.41 -18.02 3.28
CA VAL A 106 1.41 -19.44 2.94
C VAL A 106 -0.05 -19.87 2.96
N ASP A 107 -0.63 -20.12 1.79
CA ASP A 107 -1.92 -20.81 1.69
C ASP A 107 -1.73 -22.24 2.18
N LEU A 108 -2.04 -22.49 3.46
CA LEU A 108 -2.21 -23.83 3.99
C LEU A 108 -3.65 -24.25 3.74
N SER A 109 -4.01 -24.55 2.49
CA SER A 109 -5.23 -25.29 2.23
C SER A 109 -5.04 -26.75 2.70
N PRO A 110 -5.89 -27.28 3.60
CA PRO A 110 -5.75 -28.66 4.11
C PRO A 110 -6.14 -29.77 3.11
N GLU A 111 -6.37 -29.46 1.83
CA GLU A 111 -7.00 -30.41 0.88
C GLU A 111 -6.00 -31.08 -0.09
N SER A 112 -4.71 -31.09 0.21
CA SER A 112 -3.69 -31.76 -0.63
C SER A 112 -2.93 -32.90 0.04
N ILE A 113 -3.53 -33.60 1.01
CA ILE A 113 -3.03 -34.90 1.50
C ILE A 113 -4.07 -35.98 1.26
#